data_AF-A0AAN7SQ00-F1
#
_entry.id   AF-A0AAN7SQ00-F1
#
_cell.length_a   1.000
_cell.length_b   1.000
_cell.length_c   1.000
_cell.angle_alpha   90.00
_cell.angle_beta   90.00
_cell.angle_gamma   90.00
#
_symmetry.space_group_name_H-M   'P 1'
#
loop_
_entity.id
_entity.type
_entity.pdbx_description
1 polymer ?
#
loop_
_entity_poly.entity_id
_entity_poly.type
_entity_poly.pdbx_seq_one_letter_code
_entity_poly.pdbx_strand_id
1 'polypeptide(L)'
;MKKHIWKKIADEMNKQHYSFTWDQVQNKWKSLVRTYKNVKDNNNETGRNRRTWIFFDKMDQLFAKNPAIDPPVVMHNGQRILKSLDDAPESSSQLLLRTSAAHVSSDDDSGSTAKRQRKSSDLNEILIRAIEQNQKQHEEDLQEKRKFNSLLESLIQNIKK
;
A
#
# COMPACT_ATOMS: atom_id res chain seq x y z
N MET A 1 3.63 -10.91 8.31
CA MET A 1 4.60 -11.59 9.21
C MET A 1 3.83 -12.62 10.04
N LYS A 2 4.32 -13.86 10.14
CA LYS A 2 3.60 -14.98 10.78
C LYS A 2 3.67 -14.88 12.32
N LYS A 3 2.61 -15.27 13.03
CA LYS A 3 2.47 -15.22 14.51
C LYS A 3 3.68 -15.78 15.28
N HIS A 4 4.28 -16.86 14.80
CA HIS A 4 5.43 -17.50 15.47
C HIS A 4 6.67 -16.59 15.52
N ILE A 5 6.83 -15.65 14.58
CA ILE A 5 7.95 -14.70 14.58
C ILE A 5 7.78 -13.69 15.70
N TRP A 6 6.56 -13.14 15.86
CA TRP A 6 6.25 -12.22 16.94
C TRP A 6 6.37 -12.87 18.32
N LYS A 7 6.01 -14.15 18.43
CA LYS A 7 6.26 -14.92 19.65
C LYS A 7 7.75 -14.99 19.99
N LYS A 8 8.60 -15.38 19.03
CA LYS A 8 10.06 -15.42 19.25
C LYS A 8 10.63 -14.07 19.68
N ILE A 9 10.17 -12.96 19.07
CA ILE A 9 10.61 -11.61 19.46
C ILE A 9 10.15 -11.29 20.89
N ALA A 10 8.88 -11.58 21.22
CA ALA A 10 8.36 -11.36 22.57
C ALA A 10 9.10 -12.19 23.62
N ASP A 11 9.40 -13.46 23.32
CA ASP A 11 10.16 -14.34 24.20
C ASP A 11 11.57 -13.78 24.44
N GLU A 12 12.24 -13.25 23.40
CA GLU A 12 13.56 -12.62 23.54
C GLU A 12 13.50 -11.34 24.37
N MET A 13 12.48 -10.50 24.19
CA MET A 13 12.27 -9.34 25.05
C MET A 13 12.00 -9.74 26.50
N ASN A 14 11.27 -10.83 26.72
CA ASN A 14 10.94 -11.28 28.07
C ASN A 14 12.16 -11.83 28.82
N LYS A 15 13.17 -12.35 28.12
CA LYS A 15 14.48 -12.71 28.72
C LYS A 15 15.22 -11.49 29.28
N GLN A 16 14.98 -10.30 28.71
CA GLN A 16 15.58 -9.03 29.14
C GLN A 16 14.76 -8.36 30.26
N HIS A 17 14.04 -9.14 31.06
CA HIS A 17 13.18 -8.70 32.16
C HIS A 17 11.98 -7.81 31.77
N TYR A 18 11.57 -7.84 30.50
CA TYR A 18 10.29 -7.26 30.09
C TYR A 18 9.15 -8.30 30.19
N SER A 19 7.90 -7.83 30.16
CA SER A 19 6.72 -8.71 30.09
C SER A 19 5.78 -8.19 29.02
N PHE A 20 5.93 -8.74 27.81
CA PHE A 20 5.09 -8.41 26.67
C PHE A 20 4.53 -9.67 26.00
N THR A 21 3.28 -9.57 25.57
CA THR A 21 2.65 -10.55 24.70
C THR A 21 3.06 -10.30 23.24
N TRP A 22 3.03 -11.36 22.42
CA TRP A 22 3.34 -11.26 20.98
C TRP A 22 2.46 -10.22 20.25
N ASP A 23 1.20 -10.03 20.68
CA ASP A 23 0.28 -9.07 20.08
C ASP A 23 0.67 -7.62 20.41
N GLN A 24 1.09 -7.35 21.65
CA GLN A 24 1.60 -6.05 22.07
C GLN A 24 2.86 -5.66 21.27
N VAL A 25 3.80 -6.61 21.11
CA VAL A 25 5.01 -6.39 20.31
C VAL A 25 4.65 -6.09 18.84
N GLN A 26 3.74 -6.88 18.26
CA GLN A 26 3.27 -6.66 16.89
C GLN A 26 2.59 -5.29 16.73
N ASN A 27 1.74 -4.88 17.67
CA ASN A 27 1.03 -3.60 17.60
C ASN A 27 2.00 -2.43 17.79
N LYS A 28 2.98 -2.57 18.68
CA LYS A 28 4.07 -1.58 18.81
C LYS A 28 4.85 -1.45 17.50
N TRP A 29 5.20 -2.56 16.86
CA TRP A 29 5.85 -2.55 15.56
C TRP A 29 5.03 -1.82 14.50
N LYS A 30 3.73 -2.13 14.36
CA LYS A 30 2.84 -1.42 13.44
C LYS A 30 2.81 0.09 13.69
N SER A 31 2.77 0.50 14.97
CA SER A 31 2.80 1.91 15.36
C SER A 31 4.12 2.58 14.95
N LEU A 32 5.27 1.93 15.18
CA LEU A 32 6.57 2.43 14.74
C LEU A 32 6.63 2.60 13.22
N VAL A 33 6.15 1.61 12.46
CA VAL A 33 6.09 1.69 10.98
C VAL A 33 5.22 2.85 10.52
N ARG A 34 4.06 3.07 11.14
CA ARG A 34 3.18 4.20 10.82
C ARG A 34 3.87 5.54 11.09
N THR A 35 4.52 5.70 12.23
CA THR A 35 5.24 6.92 12.57
C THR A 35 6.38 7.19 11.59
N TYR A 36 7.14 6.14 11.24
CA TYR A 36 8.20 6.23 10.23
C TYR A 36 7.67 6.76 8.88
N LYS A 37 6.60 6.15 8.34
CA LYS A 37 5.97 6.57 7.09
C LYS A 37 5.53 8.04 7.16
N ASN A 38 4.82 8.41 8.21
CA ASN A 38 4.35 9.79 8.39
C ASN A 38 5.51 10.82 8.43
N VAL A 39 6.63 10.47 9.07
CA VAL A 39 7.81 11.35 9.13
C VAL A 39 8.48 11.43 7.76
N LYS A 40 8.65 10.29 7.06
CA LYS A 40 9.26 10.24 5.73
C LYS A 40 8.42 11.01 4.69
N ASP A 41 7.11 10.80 4.69
CA ASP A 41 6.17 11.50 3.81
C ASP A 41 6.17 13.01 4.08
N ASN A 42 6.11 13.42 5.35
CA ASN A 42 6.19 14.84 5.72
C ASN A 42 7.47 15.50 5.21
N ASN A 43 8.60 14.79 5.29
CA ASN A 43 9.90 15.32 4.88
C ASN A 43 10.10 15.28 3.35
N ASN A 44 9.31 14.49 2.62
CA ASN A 44 9.30 14.47 1.16
C ASN A 44 8.42 15.58 0.54
N GLU A 45 7.53 16.19 1.32
CA GLU A 45 6.66 17.26 0.84
C GLU A 45 7.29 18.65 1.02
N THR A 46 7.27 19.44 -0.07
CA THR A 46 7.81 20.80 -0.07
C THR A 46 6.96 21.75 0.79
N GLY A 47 7.61 22.70 1.46
CA GLY A 47 6.93 23.76 2.23
C GLY A 47 6.51 23.37 3.65
N ARG A 48 6.86 22.16 4.12
CA ARG A 48 6.68 21.75 5.52
C ARG A 48 7.99 21.80 6.31
N ASN A 49 7.87 22.03 7.61
CA ASN A 49 9.00 21.90 8.53
C ASN A 49 9.44 20.43 8.62
N ARG A 50 10.76 20.21 8.60
CA ARG A 50 11.34 18.88 8.75
C ARG A 50 10.98 18.31 10.12
N ARG A 51 10.50 17.07 10.14
CA ARG A 51 10.24 16.30 11.36
C ARG A 51 11.41 15.37 11.62
N THR A 52 11.88 15.37 12.85
CA THR A 52 12.90 14.46 13.36
C THR A 52 12.27 13.43 14.29
N TRP A 53 12.74 12.19 14.24
CA TRP A 53 12.32 11.15 15.15
C TRP A 53 13.52 10.28 15.53
N ILE A 54 13.70 10.03 16.83
CA ILE A 54 14.89 9.36 17.37
C ILE A 54 15.13 7.94 16.82
N PHE A 55 14.08 7.29 16.32
CA PHE A 55 14.17 5.96 15.72
C PHE A 55 14.14 6.00 14.19
N PHE A 56 14.16 7.20 13.58
CA PHE A 56 14.05 7.37 12.14
C PHE A 56 15.21 6.67 11.44
N ASP A 57 16.46 6.96 11.79
CA ASP A 57 17.62 6.41 11.09
C ASP A 57 17.67 4.87 11.15
N LYS A 58 17.35 4.30 12.31
CA LYS A 58 17.27 2.83 12.48
C LYS A 58 16.16 2.21 11.62
N MET A 59 15.03 2.89 11.49
CA MET A 59 13.91 2.44 10.67
C MET A 59 14.18 2.65 9.18
N ASP A 60 14.84 3.75 8.82
CA ASP A 60 15.24 4.06 7.45
C ASP A 60 16.25 3.03 6.94
N GLN A 61 17.26 2.65 7.74
CA GLN A 61 18.17 1.55 7.38
C GLN A 61 17.44 0.22 7.09
N LEU A 62 16.37 -0.08 7.83
CA LEU A 62 15.59 -1.30 7.62
C LEU A 62 14.68 -1.23 6.39
N PHE A 63 14.20 -0.03 6.03
CA PHE A 63 13.16 0.16 5.01
C PHE A 63 13.62 0.89 3.74
N ALA A 64 14.83 1.44 3.71
CA ALA A 64 15.35 2.22 2.59
C ALA A 64 15.32 1.44 1.27
N LYS A 65 15.55 0.12 1.32
CA LYS A 65 15.53 -0.77 0.15
C LYS A 65 14.18 -1.45 -0.08
N ASN A 66 13.16 -1.14 0.72
CA ASN A 66 11.86 -1.77 0.59
C ASN A 66 10.98 -0.99 -0.41
N PRO A 67 10.70 -1.55 -1.60
CA PRO A 67 9.93 -0.86 -2.64
C PRO A 67 8.48 -0.56 -2.22
N ALA A 68 7.96 -1.24 -1.18
CA ALA A 68 6.63 -0.97 -0.64
C ALA A 68 6.57 0.32 0.21
N ILE A 69 7.72 0.89 0.58
CA ILE A 69 7.80 2.10 1.41
C ILE A 69 8.50 3.22 0.65
N ASP A 70 9.54 2.88 -0.11
CA ASP A 70 10.20 3.82 -1.00
C ASP A 70 10.15 3.32 -2.45
N PRO A 71 9.04 3.57 -3.17
CA PRO A 71 8.91 3.11 -4.54
C PRO A 71 9.89 3.89 -5.45
N PRO A 72 10.60 3.19 -6.36
CA PRO A 72 11.55 3.82 -7.28
C PRO A 72 10.88 4.78 -8.27
N VAL A 73 9.57 4.60 -8.49
CA VAL A 73 8.76 5.44 -9.37
C VAL A 73 7.51 5.88 -8.61
N VAL A 74 7.30 7.19 -8.51
CA VAL A 74 6.10 7.80 -7.93
C VAL A 74 5.38 8.57 -9.02
N MET A 75 4.06 8.44 -9.10
CA MET A 75 3.23 9.31 -9.94
C MET A 75 2.66 10.43 -9.08
N HIS A 76 2.95 11.68 -9.42
CA HIS A 76 2.41 12.86 -8.75
C HIS A 76 1.74 13.76 -9.79
N ASN A 77 0.46 14.05 -9.61
CA ASN A 77 -0.33 14.92 -10.52
C ASN A 77 -0.20 14.52 -12.00
N GLY A 78 -0.16 13.21 -12.30
CA GLY A 78 0.01 12.69 -13.67
C GLY A 78 1.45 12.74 -14.21
N GLN A 79 2.42 13.23 -13.43
CA GLN A 79 3.83 13.23 -13.78
C GLN A 79 4.57 12.08 -13.10
N ARG A 80 5.46 11.43 -13.85
CA ARG A 80 6.32 10.36 -13.35
C ARG A 80 7.56 10.96 -12.70
N ILE A 81 7.79 10.63 -11.44
CA ILE A 81 8.98 10.98 -10.67
C ILE A 81 9.81 9.71 -10.48
N LEU A 82 11.05 9.72 -10.97
CA LEU A 82 12.03 8.65 -10.74
C LEU A 82 12.95 9.06 -9.58
N LYS A 83 13.16 8.16 -8.61
CA LYS A 83 14.22 8.34 -7.62
C LYS A 83 15.51 7.69 -8.16
N SER A 84 16.59 8.47 -8.30
CA SER A 84 17.90 7.96 -8.71
C SER A 84 18.44 6.99 -7.67
N LEU A 85 19.08 5.91 -8.12
CA LEU A 85 19.59 4.81 -7.30
C LEU A 85 21.00 5.04 -6.71
N ASP A 86 21.48 6.29 -6.68
CA ASP A 86 22.85 6.59 -6.23
C ASP A 86 22.86 7.26 -4.84
N ASP A 87 23.53 6.61 -3.90
CA ASP A 87 23.77 7.04 -2.50
C ASP A 87 24.56 8.36 -2.44
N ALA A 88 23.91 9.46 -2.04
CA ALA A 88 24.55 10.62 -1.38
C ALA A 88 23.50 11.52 -0.68
N PRO A 89 23.75 12.02 0.54
CA PRO A 89 22.85 12.94 1.21
C PRO A 89 23.23 14.36 0.81
N GLU A 90 22.80 14.82 -0.36
CA GLU A 90 22.85 16.26 -0.67
C GLU A 90 21.54 16.81 -1.22
N SER A 91 21.28 18.02 -0.74
CA SER A 91 20.11 18.83 -1.01
C SER A 91 19.91 19.10 -2.50
N SER A 92 18.64 19.25 -2.87
CA SER A 92 18.18 19.97 -4.06
C SER A 92 18.52 19.34 -5.41
N SER A 93 17.56 18.60 -5.94
CA SER A 93 16.71 19.05 -7.07
C SER A 93 16.12 17.80 -7.69
N GLN A 94 14.81 17.60 -7.52
CA GLN A 94 14.10 16.60 -8.31
C GLN A 94 14.25 16.99 -9.78
N LEU A 95 15.10 16.29 -10.52
CA LEU A 95 15.20 16.42 -11.97
C LEU A 95 13.89 15.87 -12.57
N LEU A 96 12.93 16.76 -12.76
CA LEU A 96 11.71 16.51 -13.49
C LEU A 96 12.08 16.24 -14.95
N LEU A 97 12.21 14.98 -15.34
CA LEU A 97 12.31 14.64 -16.76
C LEU A 97 10.92 14.86 -17.38
N ARG A 98 10.69 16.10 -17.82
CA ARG A 98 9.55 16.50 -18.62
C ARG A 98 9.67 15.85 -19.99
N THR A 99 9.06 14.69 -20.16
CA THR A 99 8.80 14.17 -21.51
C THR A 99 7.71 15.03 -22.11
N SER A 100 8.15 16.04 -22.87
CA SER A 100 7.32 16.92 -23.68
C SER A 100 6.55 16.07 -24.71
N ALA A 101 5.31 15.68 -24.39
CA ALA A 101 4.33 15.40 -25.43
C ALA A 101 3.96 16.77 -26.04
N ALA A 102 4.45 16.97 -27.26
CA ALA A 102 4.25 18.06 -28.21
C ALA A 102 3.35 19.25 -27.80
N HIS A 103 3.95 20.44 -27.95
CA HIS A 103 3.28 21.72 -28.12
C HIS A 103 2.47 21.72 -29.43
N VAL A 104 1.24 22.25 -29.40
CA VAL A 104 0.71 23.15 -30.44
C VAL A 104 -0.17 24.16 -29.71
N SER A 105 0.20 25.43 -29.80
CA SER A 105 -0.61 26.56 -29.34
C SER A 105 -1.49 27.07 -30.48
N SER A 106 -2.70 27.45 -30.08
CA SER A 106 -3.59 28.50 -30.61
C SER A 106 -4.12 28.39 -32.05
N ASP A 107 -5.44 28.29 -32.16
CA ASP A 107 -6.26 29.29 -32.89
C ASP A 107 -7.71 29.23 -32.40
N ASP A 108 -8.32 30.43 -32.34
CA ASP A 108 -9.73 30.73 -32.07
C ASP A 108 -10.56 30.37 -33.33
N ASP A 109 -11.63 29.59 -33.19
CA ASP A 109 -12.78 29.67 -34.09
C ASP A 109 -14.05 29.09 -33.44
N SER A 110 -15.14 29.82 -33.62
CA SER A 110 -16.47 29.52 -33.12
C SER A 110 -17.16 28.47 -34.01
N GLY A 111 -17.59 27.33 -33.46
CA GLY A 111 -18.40 26.41 -34.25
C GLY A 111 -18.82 25.10 -33.61
N SER A 112 -20.09 25.03 -33.23
CA SER A 112 -20.95 23.83 -33.35
C SER A 112 -20.74 22.65 -32.40
N THR A 113 -21.78 22.44 -31.59
CA THR A 113 -22.12 21.24 -30.83
C THR A 113 -21.99 19.93 -31.62
N ALA A 114 -21.11 19.00 -31.20
CA ALA A 114 -21.17 17.59 -31.62
C ALA A 114 -20.61 16.61 -30.56
N LYS A 115 -21.55 15.91 -29.91
CA LYS A 115 -21.49 14.65 -29.15
C LYS A 115 -20.13 13.95 -29.05
N ARG A 116 -19.59 13.88 -27.83
CA ARG A 116 -18.56 12.90 -27.42
C ARG A 116 -19.03 12.03 -26.25
N GLN A 117 -20.24 11.48 -26.34
CA GLN A 117 -20.77 10.46 -25.43
C GLN A 117 -20.56 9.06 -26.03
N ARG A 118 -19.33 8.50 -25.97
CA ARG A 118 -19.14 7.07 -26.29
C ARG A 118 -18.18 6.31 -25.36
N LYS A 119 -17.35 6.99 -24.56
CA LYS A 119 -16.31 6.33 -23.74
C LYS A 119 -16.72 6.00 -22.29
N SER A 120 -17.82 6.56 -21.80
CA SER A 120 -18.36 6.25 -20.46
C SER A 120 -19.12 4.93 -20.43
N SER A 121 -19.73 4.54 -21.54
CA SER A 121 -20.49 3.29 -21.66
C SER A 121 -19.60 2.05 -21.48
N ASP A 122 -18.43 2.04 -22.14
CA ASP A 122 -17.48 0.93 -22.05
C ASP A 122 -16.92 0.75 -20.63
N LEU A 123 -16.66 1.85 -19.91
CA LEU A 123 -16.19 1.80 -18.53
C LEU A 123 -17.28 1.32 -17.55
N ASN A 124 -18.53 1.72 -17.78
CA ASN A 124 -19.66 1.23 -16.99
C ASN A 124 -19.85 -0.29 -17.18
N GLU A 125 -19.70 -0.78 -18.42
CA GLU A 125 -19.80 -2.20 -18.72
C GLU A 125 -18.66 -3.01 -18.08
N ILE A 126 -17.43 -2.50 -18.13
CA ILE A 126 -16.28 -3.12 -17.44
C ILE A 126 -16.51 -3.15 -15.92
N LEU A 127 -17.04 -2.08 -15.33
CA LEU A 127 -17.31 -1.98 -13.90
C LEU A 127 -18.41 -2.97 -13.47
N ILE A 128 -19.49 -3.11 -14.24
CA ILE A 128 -20.57 -4.07 -13.98
C ILE A 128 -20.01 -5.50 -13.98
N ARG A 129 -19.22 -5.86 -15.00
CA ARG A 129 -18.58 -7.18 -15.08
C ARG A 129 -17.64 -7.44 -13.90
N ALA A 130 -16.89 -6.43 -13.46
CA ALA A 130 -16.00 -6.56 -12.31
C ALA A 130 -16.78 -6.77 -10.99
N ILE A 131 -17.92 -6.10 -10.82
CA ILE A 131 -18.80 -6.29 -9.65
C ILE A 131 -19.39 -7.70 -9.64
N GLU A 132 -19.90 -8.17 -10.78
CA GLU A 132 -20.45 -9.53 -10.91
C GLU A 132 -19.39 -10.62 -10.66
N GLN A 133 -18.18 -10.45 -11.20
CA GLN A 133 -17.07 -11.39 -10.96
C GLN A 133 -16.70 -11.47 -9.48
N ASN A 134 -16.61 -10.32 -8.79
CA ASN A 134 -16.31 -10.28 -7.35
C ASN A 134 -17.43 -10.93 -6.53
N GLN A 135 -18.70 -10.71 -6.89
CA GLN A 135 -19.84 -11.33 -6.21
C GLN A 135 -19.83 -12.85 -6.37
N LYS A 136 -19.59 -13.33 -7.59
CA LYS A 136 -19.51 -14.77 -7.89
C LYS A 136 -18.39 -15.46 -7.10
N GLN A 137 -17.20 -14.86 -7.07
CA GLN A 137 -16.08 -15.37 -6.27
C GLN A 137 -16.42 -15.41 -4.78
N HIS A 138 -17.06 -14.37 -4.26
CA HIS A 138 -17.47 -14.33 -2.86
C HIS A 138 -18.46 -15.44 -2.50
N GLU A 139 -19.38 -15.75 -3.41
CA GLU A 139 -20.33 -16.84 -3.24
C GLU A 139 -19.66 -18.22 -3.27
N GLU A 140 -18.75 -18.46 -4.22
CA GLU A 140 -17.97 -19.69 -4.31
C GLU A 140 -17.18 -19.93 -3.00
N ASP A 141 -16.46 -18.92 -2.52
CA ASP A 141 -15.74 -18.96 -1.24
C ASP A 141 -16.67 -19.29 -0.06
N LEU A 142 -17.88 -18.72 -0.04
CA LEU A 142 -18.86 -18.97 1.02
C LEU A 142 -19.41 -20.40 0.94
N GLN A 143 -19.63 -20.93 -0.27
CA GLN A 143 -20.05 -22.31 -0.46
C GLN A 143 -18.97 -23.29 -0.01
N GLU A 144 -17.71 -23.04 -0.33
CA GLU A 144 -16.59 -23.86 0.15
C GLU A 144 -16.51 -23.88 1.67
N LYS A 145 -16.63 -22.69 2.31
CA LYS A 145 -16.69 -22.59 3.78
C LYS A 145 -17.88 -23.36 4.37
N ARG A 146 -19.06 -23.28 3.74
CA ARG A 146 -20.24 -24.04 4.18
C ARG A 146 -20.02 -25.55 4.07
N LYS A 147 -19.49 -26.03 2.94
CA LYS A 147 -19.15 -27.45 2.74
C LYS A 147 -18.13 -27.92 3.77
N PHE A 148 -17.08 -27.13 4.00
CA PHE A 148 -16.07 -27.43 5.00
C PHE A 148 -16.65 -27.49 6.41
N ASN A 149 -17.48 -26.51 6.79
CA ASN A 149 -18.15 -26.52 8.10
C ASN A 149 -19.08 -27.72 8.27
N SER A 150 -19.83 -28.10 7.23
CA SER A 150 -20.68 -29.30 7.26
C SER A 150 -19.88 -30.58 7.45
N LEU A 151 -18.72 -30.70 6.80
CA LEU A 151 -17.81 -31.83 7.01
C LEU A 151 -17.27 -31.87 8.44
N LEU A 152 -16.93 -30.71 9.01
CA LEU A 152 -16.51 -30.63 10.42
C LEU A 152 -17.63 -31.05 11.37
N GLU A 153 -18.87 -30.62 11.14
CA GLU A 153 -20.03 -31.04 11.92
C GLU A 153 -20.23 -32.56 11.85
N SER A 154 -20.11 -33.15 10.66
CA SER A 154 -20.19 -34.61 10.47
C SER A 154 -19.08 -35.36 11.22
N LEU A 155 -17.83 -34.88 11.17
CA LEU A 155 -16.72 -35.47 11.92
C LEU A 155 -16.97 -35.41 13.43
N ILE A 156 -17.47 -34.27 13.93
CA ILE A 156 -17.81 -34.11 15.35
C ILE A 156 -18.91 -35.09 15.76
N GLN A 157 -19.95 -35.30 14.93
CA GLN A 157 -21.01 -36.26 15.23
C GLN A 157 -20.52 -37.71 15.25
N ASN A 158 -19.58 -38.06 14.37
CA ASN A 158 -19.00 -39.41 14.32
C ASN A 158 -18.08 -39.71 15.51
N ILE A 159 -17.43 -38.70 16.10
CA ILE A 159 -16.57 -38.86 17.28
C ILE A 159 -17.40 -38.98 18.58
N LYS A 160 -18.64 -38.47 18.58
CA LYS A 160 -19.54 -38.52 19.75
C LYS A 160 -20.34 -39.83 19.87
N LYS A 161 -20.22 -40.74 18.90
CA LYS A 161 -20.74 -42.12 18.96
C LYS A 161 -19.64 -43.05 19.47
#